data_AF-A0A198ACL8-F1
#
_entry.id   AF-A0A198ACL8-F1
#
_cell.length_a   1.000
_cell.length_b   1.000
_cell.length_c   1.000
_cell.angle_alpha   90.00
_cell.angle_beta   90.00
_cell.angle_gamma   90.00
#
_symmetry.space_group_name_H-M   'P 1'
#
loop_
_entity.id
_entity.type
_entity.pdbx_description
1 polymer ?
#
loop_
_entity_poly.entity_id
_entity_poly.type
_entity_poly.pdbx_seq_one_letter_code
_entity_poly.pdbx_strand_id
1 'polypeptide(L)'
;MATVSFGGADTIDVGQSLQEIRQALLRVVDALAEDEKQLEWAVNGNLDVKNIRAQSISADRMDVQQLSAIAADLGKITAGEIYGTYIATAEGIFPRAEMSNTNNLFTAYLDSDSYIQMDSDRLGTPTLVFQEGAINTLVAQIAGVGFSIIPTSGNMFINAQSGSLVLSGNAVRINSLFSAPLDSISQSNSSATTVAGLVADFNTLLGNLRAMNILA
;
A
#
# COMPACT_ATOMS: atom_id res chain seq x y z
N MET A 1 -1.25 -55.47 -69.07
CA MET A 1 -2.04 -54.37 -69.65
C MET A 1 -2.92 -54.98 -70.73
N ALA A 2 -4.20 -55.19 -70.43
CA ALA A 2 -5.17 -55.65 -71.41
C ALA A 2 -6.03 -54.44 -71.80
N THR A 3 -5.86 -53.95 -73.01
CA THR A 3 -6.62 -52.84 -73.57
C THR A 3 -7.82 -53.42 -74.32
N VAL A 4 -9.03 -53.17 -73.83
CA VAL A 4 -10.28 -53.48 -74.56
C VAL A 4 -10.72 -52.20 -75.26
N SER A 5 -10.75 -52.21 -76.59
CA SER A 5 -11.11 -51.08 -77.44
C SER A 5 -12.51 -51.29 -78.02
N PHE A 6 -13.47 -50.47 -77.59
CA PHE A 6 -14.76 -50.33 -78.26
C PHE A 6 -14.77 -49.01 -79.04
N GLY A 7 -15.18 -49.07 -80.30
CA GLY A 7 -15.15 -47.93 -81.21
C GLY A 7 -16.09 -46.80 -80.79
N GLY A 8 -15.66 -45.57 -81.03
CA GLY A 8 -16.51 -44.39 -81.10
C GLY A 8 -17.07 -43.87 -79.78
N ALA A 9 -16.24 -43.71 -78.75
CA ALA A 9 -16.53 -42.87 -77.57
C ALA A 9 -15.22 -42.73 -76.78
N ASP A 10 -15.07 -41.63 -76.03
CA ASP A 10 -13.96 -41.38 -75.10
C ASP A 10 -13.41 -42.68 -74.50
N THR A 11 -12.15 -42.99 -74.81
CA THR A 11 -11.43 -44.08 -74.15
C THR A 11 -11.17 -43.60 -72.73
N ILE A 12 -12.07 -43.95 -71.82
CA ILE A 12 -11.93 -43.65 -70.38
C ILE A 12 -10.66 -44.37 -69.91
N ASP A 13 -9.57 -43.60 -69.76
CA ASP A 13 -8.36 -44.07 -69.10
C ASP A 13 -8.70 -44.24 -67.62
N VAL A 14 -9.11 -45.44 -67.26
CA VAL A 14 -9.44 -45.84 -65.89
C VAL A 14 -8.30 -45.47 -64.92
N GLY A 15 -7.05 -45.45 -65.39
CA GLY A 15 -5.91 -44.99 -64.60
C GLY A 15 -5.96 -43.50 -64.27
N GLN A 16 -6.27 -42.65 -65.26
CA GLN A 16 -6.43 -41.19 -65.04
C GLN A 16 -7.65 -40.87 -64.17
N SER A 17 -8.80 -41.50 -64.44
CA SER A 17 -10.00 -41.30 -63.63
C SER A 17 -9.81 -41.73 -62.17
N LEU A 18 -9.07 -42.81 -61.91
CA LEU A 18 -8.74 -43.22 -60.54
C LEU A 18 -7.82 -42.22 -59.82
N GLN A 19 -6.90 -41.57 -60.53
CA GLN A 19 -6.05 -40.53 -59.95
C GLN A 19 -6.85 -39.27 -59.61
N GLU A 20 -7.77 -38.86 -60.47
CA GLU A 20 -8.67 -37.72 -60.22
C GLU A 20 -9.57 -37.98 -59.00
N ILE A 21 -10.16 -39.18 -58.91
CA ILE A 21 -10.95 -39.61 -57.75
C ILE A 21 -10.12 -39.59 -56.46
N ARG A 22 -8.88 -40.07 -56.52
CA ARG A 22 -7.98 -40.06 -55.36
C ARG A 22 -7.66 -38.64 -54.89
N GLN A 23 -7.39 -37.73 -55.83
CA GLN A 23 -7.13 -36.32 -55.51
C GLN A 23 -8.38 -35.62 -54.95
N ALA A 24 -9.57 -35.94 -55.46
CA ALA A 24 -10.83 -35.41 -54.93
C ALA A 24 -11.09 -35.90 -53.51
N LEU A 25 -10.84 -37.19 -53.23
CA LEU A 25 -10.94 -37.76 -51.88
C LEU A 25 -9.98 -37.09 -50.89
N LEU A 26 -8.73 -36.85 -51.28
CA LEU A 26 -7.76 -36.16 -50.42
C LEU A 26 -8.24 -34.76 -50.05
N ARG A 27 -8.77 -33.99 -51.01
CA ARG A 27 -9.31 -32.65 -50.73
C ARG A 27 -10.50 -32.67 -49.77
N VAL A 28 -11.38 -33.66 -49.88
CA VAL A 28 -12.53 -33.80 -48.98
C VAL A 28 -12.06 -34.15 -47.57
N VAL A 29 -11.10 -35.06 -47.44
CA VAL A 29 -10.53 -35.43 -46.14
C VAL A 29 -9.83 -34.22 -45.49
N ASP A 30 -9.05 -33.46 -46.25
CA ASP A 30 -8.38 -32.26 -45.74
C ASP A 30 -9.40 -31.19 -45.29
N ALA A 31 -10.48 -30.99 -46.05
CA ALA A 31 -11.55 -30.06 -45.69
C ALA A 31 -12.30 -30.48 -44.42
N LEU A 32 -12.62 -31.77 -44.28
CA LEU A 32 -13.28 -32.29 -43.08
C LEU A 32 -12.43 -32.13 -41.82
N ALA A 33 -11.11 -32.28 -41.93
CA ALA A 33 -10.20 -32.09 -40.80
C ALA A 33 -10.16 -30.61 -40.33
N GLU A 34 -10.23 -29.66 -41.26
CA GLU A 34 -10.32 -28.24 -40.93
C GLU A 34 -11.69 -27.89 -40.32
N ASP A 35 -12.77 -28.44 -40.87
CA ASP A 35 -14.13 -28.26 -40.33
C ASP A 35 -14.26 -28.84 -38.92
N GLU A 36 -13.66 -30.00 -38.64
CA GLU A 36 -13.64 -30.61 -37.30
C GLU A 36 -13.01 -29.67 -36.27
N LYS A 37 -11.88 -29.05 -36.62
CA LYS A 37 -11.18 -28.10 -35.75
C LYS A 37 -11.99 -26.81 -35.52
N GLN A 38 -12.68 -26.31 -36.54
CA GLN A 38 -13.57 -25.16 -36.41
C GLN A 38 -14.80 -25.48 -35.56
N LEU A 39 -15.36 -26.69 -35.72
CA LEU A 39 -16.48 -27.17 -34.91
C LEU A 39 -16.09 -27.31 -33.44
N GLU A 40 -14.91 -27.84 -33.16
CA GLU A 40 -14.41 -27.98 -31.80
C GLU A 40 -14.34 -26.62 -31.09
N TRP A 41 -13.83 -25.58 -31.77
CA TRP A 41 -13.83 -24.21 -31.25
C TRP A 41 -15.25 -23.67 -31.05
N ALA A 42 -16.15 -23.87 -32.04
CA ALA A 42 -17.52 -23.34 -31.99
C ALA A 42 -18.38 -24.02 -30.92
N VAL A 43 -18.20 -25.32 -30.69
CA VAL A 43 -19.00 -26.10 -29.74
C VAL A 43 -18.49 -25.94 -28.31
N ASN A 44 -17.17 -26.00 -28.11
CA ASN A 44 -16.59 -25.99 -26.76
C ASN A 44 -16.22 -24.57 -26.29
N GLY A 45 -16.12 -23.61 -27.21
CA GLY A 45 -15.70 -22.23 -26.91
C GLY A 45 -14.27 -22.13 -26.34
N ASN A 46 -13.53 -23.24 -26.36
CA ASN A 46 -12.23 -23.35 -25.73
C ASN A 46 -11.14 -23.01 -26.74
N LEU A 47 -10.32 -22.02 -26.42
CA LEU A 47 -9.16 -21.65 -27.20
C LEU A 47 -7.91 -21.96 -26.35
N ASP A 48 -7.32 -23.14 -26.56
CA ASP A 48 -6.05 -23.50 -25.93
C ASP A 48 -4.89 -23.02 -26.80
N VAL A 49 -4.29 -21.90 -26.38
CA VAL A 49 -3.19 -21.27 -27.10
C VAL A 49 -2.13 -20.83 -26.10
N LYS A 50 -0.87 -21.09 -26.43
CA LYS A 50 0.28 -20.65 -25.62
C LYS A 50 0.55 -19.16 -25.72
N ASN A 51 0.22 -18.56 -26.87
CA ASN A 51 0.50 -17.16 -27.17
C ASN A 51 -0.69 -16.53 -27.87
N ILE A 52 -1.20 -15.43 -27.31
CA ILE A 52 -2.19 -14.57 -27.95
C ILE A 52 -1.52 -13.23 -28.23
N ARG A 53 -1.55 -12.79 -29.49
CA ARG A 53 -1.14 -11.44 -29.88
C ARG A 53 -2.36 -10.75 -30.47
N ALA A 54 -3.00 -9.90 -29.68
CA ALA A 54 -4.18 -9.16 -30.07
C ALA A 54 -3.99 -7.67 -29.72
N GLN A 55 -4.57 -6.78 -30.52
CA GLN A 55 -4.60 -5.35 -30.20
C GLN A 55 -5.54 -5.06 -29.02
N SER A 56 -6.62 -5.84 -28.89
CA SER A 56 -7.57 -5.76 -27.79
C SER A 56 -8.19 -7.12 -27.50
N ILE A 57 -8.56 -7.34 -26.24
CA ILE A 57 -9.37 -8.46 -25.79
C ILE A 57 -10.48 -7.84 -24.94
N SER A 58 -11.74 -8.04 -25.34
CA SER A 58 -12.91 -7.61 -24.58
C SER A 58 -13.59 -8.84 -24.00
N ALA A 59 -13.71 -8.90 -22.68
CA ALA A 59 -14.33 -10.01 -21.96
C ALA A 59 -15.23 -9.47 -20.84
N ASP A 60 -16.39 -10.09 -20.62
CA ASP A 60 -17.26 -9.79 -19.48
C ASP A 60 -16.67 -10.33 -18.17
N ARG A 61 -16.02 -11.50 -18.24
CA ARG A 61 -15.32 -12.15 -17.12
C ARG A 61 -14.02 -12.77 -17.60
N MET A 62 -13.01 -12.70 -16.76
CA MET A 62 -11.73 -13.36 -16.96
C MET A 62 -11.35 -14.03 -15.64
N ASP A 63 -11.23 -15.36 -15.66
CA ASP A 63 -10.65 -16.11 -14.55
C ASP A 63 -9.17 -16.32 -14.86
N VAL A 64 -8.29 -15.81 -14.00
CA VAL A 64 -6.85 -15.88 -14.20
C VAL A 64 -6.19 -16.45 -12.97
N GLN A 65 -5.53 -17.59 -13.15
CA GLN A 65 -4.81 -18.27 -12.06
C GLN A 65 -3.54 -17.52 -11.65
N GLN A 66 -2.81 -16.97 -12.62
CA GLN A 66 -1.56 -16.24 -12.37
C GLN A 66 -1.31 -15.16 -13.43
N LEU A 67 -0.88 -13.98 -12.99
CA LEU A 67 -0.40 -12.87 -13.82
C LEU A 67 0.96 -12.44 -13.29
N SER A 68 2.05 -12.83 -13.96
CA SER A 68 3.41 -12.63 -13.44
C SER A 68 4.08 -11.31 -13.86
N ALA A 69 3.60 -10.65 -14.91
CA ALA A 69 4.15 -9.38 -15.37
C ALA A 69 3.10 -8.61 -16.18
N ILE A 70 2.61 -7.50 -15.64
CA ILE A 70 1.73 -6.57 -16.34
C ILE A 70 2.37 -5.20 -16.31
N ALA A 71 2.65 -4.64 -17.48
CA ALA A 71 2.95 -3.23 -17.66
C ALA A 71 1.76 -2.61 -18.41
N ALA A 72 0.82 -2.04 -17.67
CA ALA A 72 -0.40 -1.47 -18.23
C ALA A 72 -0.87 -0.26 -17.40
N ASP A 73 -1.57 0.67 -18.06
CA ASP A 73 -2.41 1.64 -17.37
C ASP A 73 -3.74 0.97 -17.04
N LEU A 74 -3.94 0.65 -15.76
CA LEU A 74 -5.14 -0.04 -15.27
C LEU A 74 -6.29 0.92 -14.94
N GLY A 75 -6.06 2.24 -15.01
CA GLY A 75 -7.05 3.26 -14.63
C GLY A 75 -7.65 3.00 -13.25
N LYS A 76 -8.97 2.80 -13.19
CA LYS A 76 -9.70 2.48 -11.96
C LYS A 76 -9.73 0.97 -11.72
N ILE A 77 -9.12 0.52 -10.64
CA ILE A 77 -9.20 -0.87 -10.17
C ILE A 77 -10.31 -0.98 -9.12
N THR A 78 -11.25 -1.89 -9.33
CA THR A 78 -12.21 -2.31 -8.30
C THR A 78 -11.95 -3.78 -8.01
N ALA A 79 -11.41 -4.08 -6.83
CA ALA A 79 -11.10 -5.44 -6.41
C ALA A 79 -11.80 -5.76 -5.09
N GLY A 80 -12.00 -7.05 -4.81
CA GLY A 80 -12.49 -7.53 -3.51
C GLY A 80 -11.39 -7.44 -2.46
N GLU A 81 -10.48 -8.40 -2.50
CA GLU A 81 -9.35 -8.48 -1.57
C GLU A 81 -8.03 -8.42 -2.35
N ILE A 82 -7.05 -7.71 -1.79
CA ILE A 82 -5.71 -7.58 -2.36
C ILE A 82 -4.71 -7.91 -1.25
N TYR A 83 -3.94 -8.98 -1.42
CA TYR A 83 -2.98 -9.46 -0.42
C TYR A 83 -1.54 -9.38 -0.94
N GLY A 84 -0.60 -9.10 -0.04
CA GLY A 84 0.83 -9.20 -0.30
C GLY A 84 1.36 -8.21 -1.35
N THR A 85 0.70 -7.07 -1.51
CA THR A 85 1.04 -6.08 -2.54
C THR A 85 2.00 -5.00 -2.03
N TYR A 86 2.80 -4.51 -2.95
CA TYR A 86 3.50 -3.23 -2.86
C TYR A 86 2.74 -2.22 -3.71
N ILE A 87 2.29 -1.12 -3.11
CA ILE A 87 1.59 -0.04 -3.81
C ILE A 87 2.37 1.24 -3.58
N ALA A 88 2.82 1.89 -4.65
CA ALA A 88 3.46 3.19 -4.60
C ALA A 88 2.87 4.14 -5.65
N THR A 89 2.77 5.43 -5.34
CA THR A 89 2.27 6.44 -6.29
C THR A 89 3.31 6.80 -7.35
N ALA A 90 4.59 6.52 -7.10
CA ALA A 90 5.69 6.70 -8.05
C ALA A 90 6.84 5.75 -7.69
N GLU A 91 7.52 5.20 -8.70
CA GLU A 91 8.65 4.28 -8.53
C GLU A 91 9.98 5.05 -8.54
N GLY A 92 10.77 4.92 -7.47
CA GLY A 92 12.14 5.45 -7.41
C GLY A 92 12.28 6.97 -7.32
N ILE A 93 11.19 7.73 -7.39
CA ILE A 93 11.18 9.19 -7.32
C ILE A 93 10.33 9.70 -6.14
N PHE A 94 10.45 10.99 -5.86
CA PHE A 94 9.74 11.70 -4.81
C PHE A 94 9.02 12.94 -5.37
N PRO A 95 7.93 13.41 -4.75
CA PRO A 95 7.25 12.85 -3.58
C PRO A 95 6.52 11.54 -3.93
N ARG A 96 6.32 10.65 -2.94
CA ARG A 96 5.54 9.43 -3.14
C ARG A 96 4.85 8.96 -1.87
N ALA A 97 3.72 8.28 -2.01
CA ALA A 97 3.15 7.46 -0.95
C ALA A 97 3.38 5.98 -1.25
N GLU A 98 3.60 5.18 -0.21
CA GLU A 98 3.92 3.76 -0.29
C GLU A 98 3.15 2.96 0.78
N MET A 99 2.59 1.83 0.37
CA MET A 99 2.13 0.74 1.24
C MET A 99 2.95 -0.50 0.88
N SER A 100 3.66 -1.05 1.86
CA SER A 100 4.55 -2.19 1.65
C SER A 100 4.27 -3.30 2.63
N ASN A 101 3.97 -4.49 2.11
CA ASN A 101 3.86 -5.72 2.89
C ASN A 101 5.21 -6.24 3.41
N THR A 102 6.32 -5.83 2.79
CA THR A 102 7.66 -6.33 3.14
C THR A 102 8.14 -5.68 4.42
N ASN A 103 7.90 -4.37 4.54
CA ASN A 103 8.31 -3.59 5.71
C ASN A 103 7.14 -3.29 6.67
N ASN A 104 5.95 -3.84 6.40
CA ASN A 104 4.72 -3.58 7.16
C ASN A 104 4.46 -2.09 7.43
N LEU A 105 4.69 -1.25 6.41
CA LEU A 105 4.61 0.20 6.55
C LEU A 105 3.57 0.83 5.63
N PHE A 106 3.08 1.98 6.11
CA PHE A 106 2.42 3.00 5.29
C PHE A 106 3.25 4.28 5.42
N THR A 107 3.78 4.79 4.31
CA THR A 107 4.68 5.96 4.34
C THR A 107 4.32 6.98 3.28
N ALA A 108 4.39 8.25 3.63
CA ALA A 108 4.34 9.37 2.71
C ALA A 108 5.67 10.12 2.75
N TYR A 109 6.37 10.12 1.62
CA TYR A 109 7.68 10.73 1.43
C TYR A 109 7.55 12.07 0.72
N LEU A 110 8.18 13.10 1.27
CA LEU A 110 8.50 14.34 0.55
C LEU A 110 9.78 14.14 -0.27
N ASP A 111 10.80 13.54 0.33
CA ASP A 111 12.08 13.13 -0.27
C ASP A 111 12.66 11.91 0.47
N SER A 112 13.96 11.61 0.28
CA SER A 112 14.63 10.47 0.92
C SER A 112 14.80 10.60 2.43
N ASP A 113 14.83 11.83 2.96
CA ASP A 113 15.14 12.13 4.35
C ASP A 113 13.96 12.78 5.09
N SER A 114 12.87 13.11 4.39
CA SER A 114 11.67 13.73 4.95
C SER A 114 10.42 12.92 4.63
N TYR A 115 9.83 12.31 5.66
CA TYR A 115 8.65 11.45 5.52
C TYR A 115 7.84 11.28 6.81
N ILE A 116 6.60 10.82 6.65
CA ILE A 116 5.77 10.32 7.74
C ILE A 116 5.51 8.83 7.49
N GLN A 117 5.84 7.98 8.46
CA GLN A 117 5.72 6.53 8.36
C GLN A 117 4.94 5.95 9.53
N MET A 118 3.98 5.07 9.26
CA MET A 118 3.45 4.13 10.24
C MET A 118 4.26 2.83 10.15
N ASP A 119 4.87 2.44 11.26
CA ASP A 119 5.63 1.21 11.40
C ASP A 119 4.91 0.30 12.41
N SER A 120 4.57 -0.92 12.01
CA SER A 120 3.75 -1.81 12.85
C SER A 120 4.46 -2.36 14.08
N ASP A 121 5.79 -2.37 14.10
CA ASP A 121 6.56 -3.08 15.14
C ASP A 121 7.84 -2.33 15.57
N ARG A 122 7.82 -1.00 15.47
CA ARG A 122 8.92 -0.19 15.99
C ARG A 122 8.84 -0.15 17.51
N LEU A 123 9.80 -0.78 18.19
CA LEU A 123 9.83 -0.93 19.65
C LEU A 123 8.79 -1.92 20.22
N GLY A 124 8.33 -2.90 19.43
CA GLY A 124 7.35 -3.88 19.89
C GLY A 124 5.90 -3.36 19.87
N THR A 125 5.64 -2.25 19.19
CA THR A 125 4.34 -1.58 19.14
C THR A 125 4.18 -0.77 17.84
N PRO A 126 2.95 -0.58 17.33
CA PRO A 126 2.70 0.35 16.24
C PRO A 126 3.13 1.77 16.59
N THR A 127 3.93 2.36 15.71
CA THR A 127 4.53 3.68 15.91
C THR A 127 4.34 4.56 14.68
N LEU A 128 3.98 5.83 14.90
CA LEU A 128 4.06 6.85 13.88
C LEU A 128 5.40 7.57 13.97
N VAL A 129 6.11 7.66 12.86
CA VAL A 129 7.43 8.28 12.72
C VAL A 129 7.29 9.52 11.86
N PHE A 130 7.81 10.65 12.34
CA PHE A 130 8.03 11.86 11.57
C PHE A 130 9.53 12.02 11.40
N GLN A 131 10.03 11.91 10.18
CA GLN A 131 11.45 12.05 9.84
C GLN A 131 11.67 13.36 9.08
N GLU A 132 12.73 14.09 9.44
CA GLU A 132 13.25 15.27 8.73
C GLU A 132 14.79 15.29 8.87
N GLY A 133 15.51 14.92 7.81
CA GLY A 133 16.96 14.84 7.84
C GLY A 133 17.46 13.80 8.84
N ALA A 134 18.25 14.23 9.83
CA ALA A 134 18.72 13.37 10.93
C ALA A 134 17.78 13.32 12.14
N ILE A 135 16.72 14.12 12.13
CA ILE A 135 15.80 14.25 13.26
C ILE A 135 14.61 13.33 13.00
N ASN A 136 14.22 12.56 14.03
CA ASN A 136 12.92 11.92 14.00
C ASN A 136 12.15 12.09 15.31
N THR A 137 10.83 12.04 15.20
CA THR A 137 9.91 12.01 16.33
C THR A 137 9.04 10.77 16.21
N LEU A 138 8.94 10.02 17.30
CA LEU A 138 8.12 8.83 17.41
C LEU A 138 6.86 9.15 18.23
N VAL A 139 5.72 8.65 17.80
CA VAL A 139 4.46 8.68 18.56
C VAL A 139 3.95 7.25 18.68
N ALA A 140 3.90 6.73 19.92
CA ALA A 140 3.59 5.33 20.17
C ALA A 140 2.95 5.10 21.54
N GLN A 141 2.23 3.97 21.67
CA GLN A 141 1.80 3.43 22.95
C GLN A 141 2.79 2.35 23.39
N ILE A 142 3.60 2.62 24.41
CA ILE A 142 4.68 1.72 24.84
C ILE A 142 4.24 0.95 26.10
N ALA A 143 4.39 -0.37 26.09
CA ALA A 143 4.07 -1.21 27.25
C ALA A 143 4.89 -0.79 28.49
N GLY A 144 4.22 -0.57 29.63
CA GLY A 144 4.85 -0.14 30.88
C GLY A 144 5.18 1.35 30.98
N VAL A 145 5.14 2.11 29.88
CA VAL A 145 5.37 3.57 29.87
C VAL A 145 4.07 4.33 29.60
N GLY A 146 3.28 3.87 28.63
CA GLY A 146 2.06 4.52 28.16
C GLY A 146 2.23 5.24 26.82
N PHE A 147 1.31 6.16 26.52
CA PHE A 147 1.39 7.01 25.33
C PHE A 147 2.61 7.93 25.43
N SER A 148 3.45 7.91 24.40
CA SER A 148 4.74 8.60 24.40
C SER A 148 4.96 9.33 23.09
N ILE A 149 5.49 10.56 23.19
CA ILE A 149 6.04 11.32 22.07
C ILE A 149 7.54 11.47 22.35
N ILE A 150 8.38 10.93 21.47
CA ILE A 150 9.82 10.78 21.71
C ILE A 150 10.60 11.38 20.54
N PRO A 151 11.24 12.55 20.71
CA PRO A 151 12.19 13.07 19.73
C PRO A 151 13.54 12.35 19.93
N THR A 152 14.19 11.90 18.85
CA THR A 152 15.55 11.34 18.95
C THR A 152 16.62 12.39 19.12
N SER A 153 16.34 13.63 18.69
CA SER A 153 17.21 14.78 18.91
C SER A 153 16.41 16.08 18.87
N GLY A 154 16.95 17.13 19.49
CA GLY A 154 16.33 18.45 19.54
C GLY A 154 15.29 18.63 20.64
N ASN A 155 14.70 19.82 20.68
CA ASN A 155 13.65 20.18 21.63
C ASN A 155 12.28 19.81 21.04
N MET A 156 11.36 19.34 21.90
CA MET A 156 9.94 19.26 21.55
C MET A 156 9.27 20.58 21.91
N PHE A 157 8.68 21.25 20.92
CA PHE A 157 7.88 22.45 21.13
C PHE A 157 6.40 22.09 21.06
N ILE A 158 5.72 22.11 22.21
CA ILE A 158 4.26 21.98 22.30
C ILE A 158 3.68 23.37 22.51
N ASN A 159 3.02 23.93 21.49
CA ASN A 159 2.49 25.29 21.52
C ASN A 159 1.03 25.32 21.05
N ALA A 160 0.20 26.12 21.71
CA ALA A 160 -1.12 26.50 21.23
C ALA A 160 -1.03 27.90 20.60
N GLN A 161 -1.13 27.98 19.27
CA GLN A 161 -1.07 29.27 18.55
C GLN A 161 -2.21 30.21 18.94
N SER A 162 -3.36 29.65 19.33
CA SER A 162 -4.47 30.36 19.95
C SER A 162 -5.10 29.46 21.01
N GLY A 163 -5.38 30.01 22.19
CA GLY A 163 -6.00 29.28 23.30
C GLY A 163 -5.03 28.79 24.37
N SER A 164 -5.41 27.72 25.09
CA SER A 164 -4.66 27.16 26.21
C SER A 164 -4.19 25.73 25.94
N LEU A 165 -3.00 25.39 26.43
CA LEU A 165 -2.56 23.99 26.54
C LEU A 165 -3.17 23.39 27.81
N VAL A 166 -4.07 22.43 27.66
CA VAL A 166 -4.69 21.71 28.78
C VAL A 166 -4.05 20.34 28.90
N LEU A 167 -3.41 20.08 30.04
CA LEU A 167 -2.89 18.77 30.41
C LEU A 167 -3.76 18.20 31.53
N SER A 168 -4.40 17.06 31.31
CA SER A 168 -5.30 16.43 32.28
C SER A 168 -5.07 14.92 32.33
N GLY A 169 -5.27 14.33 33.52
CA GLY A 169 -5.06 12.91 33.80
C GLY A 169 -4.94 12.69 35.30
N ASN A 170 -4.80 11.42 35.74
CA ASN A 170 -4.65 11.10 37.17
C ASN A 170 -3.42 11.77 37.80
N ALA A 171 -2.37 12.01 37.01
CA ALA A 171 -1.22 12.82 37.38
C ALA A 171 -0.66 13.49 36.13
N VAL A 172 -0.31 14.78 36.23
CA VAL A 172 0.48 15.50 35.23
C VAL A 172 1.85 15.73 35.83
N ARG A 173 2.90 15.27 35.16
CA ARG A 173 4.29 15.45 35.59
C ARG A 173 5.04 16.19 34.48
N ILE A 174 5.69 17.29 34.83
CA ILE A 174 6.56 18.04 33.94
C ILE A 174 7.98 17.86 34.46
N ASN A 175 8.62 16.78 34.02
CA ASN A 175 9.96 16.44 34.47
C ASN A 175 10.99 16.95 33.46
N SER A 176 11.99 17.71 33.93
CA SER A 176 13.18 18.03 33.14
C SER A 176 14.30 17.07 33.49
N LEU A 177 14.75 16.24 32.53
CA LEU A 177 15.96 15.41 32.72
C LEU A 177 17.23 16.26 32.92
N PHE A 178 17.20 17.53 32.49
CA PHE A 178 18.31 18.48 32.61
C PHE A 178 17.83 19.73 33.37
N SER A 179 18.03 19.68 34.69
CA SER A 179 18.18 20.80 35.63
C SER A 179 17.78 22.22 35.17
N ALA A 180 16.47 22.49 35.14
CA ALA A 180 15.88 23.75 35.61
C ALA A 180 14.39 23.48 35.92
N PRO A 181 14.00 23.40 37.20
CA PRO A 181 12.75 22.79 37.61
C PRO A 181 11.56 23.73 37.35
N LEU A 182 10.69 23.35 36.43
CA LEU A 182 9.26 23.64 36.56
C LEU A 182 8.58 22.73 37.60
N ASP A 183 9.34 21.84 38.24
CA ASP A 183 8.85 20.65 38.93
C ASP A 183 8.17 20.88 40.29
N SER A 184 7.93 22.14 40.74
CA SER A 184 7.16 22.32 41.99
C SER A 184 6.53 23.69 42.26
N ILE A 185 6.38 24.59 41.29
CA ILE A 185 5.77 25.91 41.57
C ILE A 185 4.32 25.91 41.13
N SER A 186 3.50 25.17 41.87
CA SER A 186 2.04 25.27 41.82
C SER A 186 1.59 26.20 42.94
N GLN A 187 1.22 27.43 42.62
CA GLN A 187 0.52 28.31 43.56
C GLN A 187 -0.98 28.02 43.47
N SER A 188 -1.55 27.38 44.49
CA SER A 188 -3.00 27.28 44.63
C SER A 188 -3.59 28.64 45.02
N ASN A 189 -4.85 28.88 44.64
CA ASN A 189 -5.61 30.00 45.17
C ASN A 189 -5.69 29.87 46.70
N SER A 190 -5.41 30.97 47.43
CA SER A 190 -5.54 31.01 48.88
C SER A 190 -6.98 30.71 49.30
N SER A 191 -7.17 29.74 50.18
CA SER A 191 -8.45 29.44 50.84
C SER A 191 -8.48 29.96 52.29
N ALA A 192 -7.44 30.67 52.72
CA ALA A 192 -7.33 31.20 54.07
C ALA A 192 -8.44 32.20 54.41
N THR A 193 -9.15 31.94 55.51
CA THR A 193 -10.18 32.83 56.06
C THR A 193 -9.67 33.73 57.18
N THR A 194 -8.37 33.63 57.51
CA THR A 194 -7.71 34.44 58.54
C THR A 194 -6.52 35.19 57.94
N VAL A 195 -6.18 36.33 58.54
CA VAL A 195 -5.02 37.14 58.12
C VAL A 195 -3.72 36.32 58.21
N ALA A 196 -3.56 35.51 59.25
CA ALA A 196 -2.37 34.67 59.41
C ALA A 196 -2.22 33.65 58.28
N GLY A 197 -3.33 33.00 57.88
CA GLY A 197 -3.33 32.08 56.73
C GLY A 197 -3.02 32.81 55.41
N LEU A 198 -3.60 34.00 55.19
CA LEU A 198 -3.33 34.81 54.01
C LEU A 198 -1.83 35.21 53.92
N VAL A 199 -1.22 35.56 55.05
CA VAL A 199 0.21 35.90 55.11
C VAL A 199 1.07 34.66 54.81
N ALA A 200 0.70 33.48 55.30
CA ALA A 200 1.41 32.24 55.01
C ALA A 200 1.33 31.86 53.52
N ASP A 201 0.15 31.96 52.91
CA ASP A 201 -0.05 31.69 51.48
C ASP A 201 0.72 32.70 50.61
N PHE A 202 0.73 33.98 51.00
CA PHE A 202 1.49 35.02 50.32
C PHE A 202 3.02 34.81 50.42
N ASN A 203 3.53 34.44 51.60
CA ASN A 203 4.95 34.13 51.76
C ASN A 203 5.37 32.91 50.94
N THR A 204 4.47 31.92 50.79
CA THR A 204 4.69 30.77 49.91
C THR A 204 4.80 31.21 48.45
N LEU A 205 3.92 32.11 47.99
CA LEU A 205 4.02 32.72 46.66
C LEU A 205 5.34 33.48 46.48
N LEU A 206 5.75 34.29 47.46
CA LEU A 206 7.02 35.01 47.39
C LEU A 206 8.23 34.06 47.32
N GLY A 207 8.23 32.99 48.11
CA GLY A 207 9.26 31.96 48.06
C GLY A 207 9.35 31.30 46.69
N ASN A 208 8.21 30.98 46.10
CA ASN A 208 8.09 30.46 44.74
C ASN A 208 8.64 31.45 43.69
N LEU A 209 8.22 32.71 43.74
CA LEU A 209 8.70 33.74 42.80
C LEU A 209 10.21 33.99 42.93
N ARG A 210 10.78 33.89 44.13
CA ARG A 210 12.23 33.95 44.34
C ARG A 210 12.95 32.71 43.82
N ALA A 211 12.40 31.52 44.03
CA ALA A 211 12.96 30.28 43.47
C ALA A 211 12.99 30.32 41.92
N MET A 212 12.09 31.08 41.30
CA MET A 212 12.09 31.36 39.86
C MET A 212 13.04 32.48 39.43
N ASN A 213 13.75 33.12 40.37
CA ASN A 213 14.51 34.36 40.14
C ASN A 213 13.68 35.52 39.54
N ILE A 214 12.36 35.56 39.79
CA ILE A 214 11.50 36.70 39.39
C ILE A 214 11.65 37.85 40.38
N LEU A 215 11.72 37.52 41.67
CA LEU A 215 11.97 38.46 42.75
C LEU A 215 13.36 38.22 43.32
N ALA A 216 14.00 39.30 43.75
CA ALA A 216 15.23 39.25 44.55
C ALA A 216 14.95 38.82 46.01
#